data_AF-A0A811R739-F1
#
_entry.id   AF-A0A811R739-F1
#
_cell.length_a   1.000
_cell.length_b   1.000
_cell.length_c   1.000
_cell.angle_alpha   90.00
_cell.angle_beta   90.00
_cell.angle_gamma   90.00
#
_symmetry.space_group_name_H-M   'P 1'
#
loop_
_entity.id
_entity.type
_entity.pdbx_description
1 polymer ?
#
loop_
_entity_poly.entity_id
_entity_poly.type
_entity_poly.pdbx_seq_one_letter_code
_entity_poly.pdbx_strand_id
1 'polypeptide(L)'
;MNVGNREQQFRLWFDPTKDFYTYSVEWTPKNIIFLIDGTAIRVYKHEPSRGGTFPTQRHMRRDGSLWYADDWATQGGRVKTDWTHAPFYAYYRNLRVTPCAPSSSPAGVALCSDEAPASAALQKVRAEHLLYGYCEDQNRFKDTGLPKECTAD
;
A
#
# COMPACT_ATOMS: atom_id res chain seq x y z
N MET A 1 5.15 -18.55 7.08
CA MET A 1 4.26 -17.85 8.02
C MET A 1 3.78 -16.57 7.34
N ASN A 2 2.47 -16.43 7.12
CA ASN A 2 1.87 -15.25 6.50
C ASN A 2 1.41 -14.30 7.60
N VAL A 3 2.19 -13.27 7.91
CA VAL A 3 1.86 -12.31 8.96
C VAL A 3 1.31 -11.04 8.30
N GLY A 4 -0.01 -10.82 8.44
CA GLY A 4 -0.72 -9.62 7.98
C GLY A 4 -0.80 -8.55 9.08
N ASN A 5 -1.99 -7.96 9.25
CA ASN A 5 -2.30 -6.97 10.29
C ASN A 5 -1.52 -5.64 10.17
N ARG A 6 -1.35 -5.16 8.94
CA ARG A 6 -0.57 -3.95 8.62
C ARG A 6 -1.39 -2.95 7.80
N GLU A 7 -2.67 -2.81 8.13
CA GLU A 7 -3.61 -2.01 7.37
C GLU A 7 -3.38 -0.51 7.62
N GLN A 8 -3.52 0.27 6.55
CA GLN A 8 -3.65 1.72 6.61
C GLN A 8 -4.80 2.12 5.70
N GLN A 9 -5.66 3.05 6.13
CA GLN A 9 -6.80 3.53 5.37
C GLN A 9 -6.63 5.02 5.10
N PHE A 10 -6.94 5.46 3.88
CA PHE A 10 -6.78 6.84 3.45
C PHE A 10 -8.07 7.34 2.79
N ARG A 11 -8.36 8.63 2.95
CA ARG A 11 -9.32 9.35 2.10
C ARG A 11 -8.57 10.03 0.97
N LEU A 12 -8.96 9.78 -0.28
CA LEU A 12 -8.33 10.41 -1.44
C LEU A 12 -8.66 11.90 -1.53
N TRP A 13 -7.73 12.69 -2.09
CA TRP A 13 -7.89 14.13 -2.38
C TRP A 13 -8.67 14.42 -3.67
N PHE A 14 -9.24 13.38 -4.28
CA PHE A 14 -10.03 13.44 -5.51
C PHE A 14 -11.16 12.40 -5.46
N ASP A 15 -12.11 12.51 -6.39
CA ASP A 15 -13.15 11.50 -6.58
C ASP A 15 -12.63 10.38 -7.52
N PRO A 16 -12.35 9.17 -7.01
CA PRO A 16 -11.81 8.06 -7.81
C PRO A 16 -12.82 7.49 -8.81
N THR A 17 -14.07 7.95 -8.81
CA THR A 17 -15.13 7.47 -9.72
C THR A 17 -15.26 8.31 -10.99
N LYS A 18 -14.58 9.47 -11.08
CA LYS A 18 -14.76 10.44 -12.17
C LYS A 18 -13.73 10.35 -13.27
N ASP A 19 -12.54 9.82 -12.99
CA ASP A 19 -11.48 9.62 -13.98
C ASP A 19 -10.58 8.45 -13.57
N PHE A 20 -9.67 8.06 -14.45
CA PHE A 20 -8.63 7.08 -14.17
C PHE A 20 -7.43 7.75 -13.50
N TYR A 21 -7.03 7.17 -12.38
CA TYR A 21 -5.81 7.53 -11.65
C TYR A 21 -4.83 6.36 -11.67
N THR A 22 -3.54 6.65 -11.54
CA THR A 22 -2.47 5.65 -11.58
C THR A 22 -2.14 5.16 -10.18
N TYR A 23 -2.57 3.96 -9.84
CA TYR A 23 -2.17 3.26 -8.62
C TYR A 23 -0.96 2.39 -8.91
N SER A 24 0.13 2.58 -8.16
CA SER A 24 1.41 1.88 -8.39
C SER A 24 1.97 1.30 -7.10
N VAL A 25 2.65 0.16 -7.24
CA VAL A 25 3.45 -0.44 -6.17
C VAL A 25 4.87 -0.58 -6.70
N GLU A 26 5.79 0.17 -6.10
CA GLU A 26 7.22 -0.04 -6.30
C GLU A 26 7.72 -0.94 -5.19
N TRP A 27 8.29 -2.09 -5.57
CA TRP A 27 8.78 -3.06 -4.61
C TRP A 27 10.20 -3.48 -4.96
N THR A 28 11.10 -3.15 -4.03
CA THR A 28 12.52 -3.48 -4.08
C THR A 28 12.91 -4.26 -2.82
N PRO A 29 14.12 -4.84 -2.76
CA PRO A 29 14.63 -5.46 -1.54
C PRO A 29 14.74 -4.49 -0.35
N LYS A 30 14.67 -3.18 -0.56
CA LYS A 30 14.77 -2.15 0.49
C LYS A 30 13.42 -1.63 0.93
N ASN A 31 12.47 -1.44 0.01
CA ASN A 31 11.20 -0.78 0.31
C ASN A 31 10.04 -1.33 -0.51
N ILE A 32 8.83 -1.24 0.04
CA ILE A 32 7.57 -1.29 -0.71
C ILE A 32 6.92 0.09 -0.61
N ILE A 33 6.73 0.74 -1.74
CA ILE A 33 6.15 2.07 -1.84
C ILE A 33 4.82 1.97 -2.57
N PHE A 34 3.77 2.50 -1.95
CA PHE A 34 2.44 2.61 -2.56
C PHE A 34 2.25 4.05 -3.03
N LEU A 35 1.91 4.22 -4.31
CA LEU A 35 1.78 5.52 -4.95
C LEU A 35 0.42 5.70 -5.62
N ILE A 36 -0.02 6.95 -5.66
CA ILE A 36 -1.15 7.43 -6.43
C ILE A 36 -0.68 8.60 -7.29
N ASP A 37 -0.71 8.45 -8.61
CA ASP A 37 -0.16 9.41 -9.59
C ASP A 37 1.26 9.86 -9.25
N GLY A 38 2.12 8.91 -8.87
CA GLY A 38 3.51 9.18 -8.48
C GLY A 38 3.68 9.82 -7.10
N THR A 39 2.60 10.13 -6.38
CA THR A 39 2.66 10.61 -5.00
C THR A 39 2.66 9.42 -4.03
N ALA A 40 3.72 9.27 -3.24
CA ALA A 40 3.82 8.21 -2.25
C ALA A 40 2.86 8.45 -1.07
N ILE A 41 2.03 7.45 -0.78
CA ILE A 41 1.08 7.47 0.35
C ILE A 41 1.53 6.57 1.52
N ARG A 42 2.37 5.58 1.22
CA ARG A 42 2.92 4.64 2.21
C ARG A 42 4.27 4.12 1.76
N VAL A 43 5.20 4.04 2.69
CA VAL A 43 6.47 3.32 2.56
C VAL A 43 6.53 2.25 3.63
N TYR A 44 6.83 1.01 3.23
CA TYR A 44 7.14 -0.10 4.12
C TYR A 44 8.61 -0.44 3.92
N LYS A 45 9.46 -0.03 4.87
CA LYS A 45 10.92 -0.22 4.81
C LYS A 45 11.29 -1.64 5.22
N HIS A 46 12.29 -2.22 4.55
CA HIS A 46 12.92 -3.46 4.97
C HIS A 46 14.03 -3.16 5.98
N GLU A 47 13.79 -3.50 7.24
CA GLU A 47 14.73 -3.27 8.34
C GLU A 47 15.11 -4.61 9.02
N PRO A 48 16.02 -5.40 8.42
CA PRO A 48 16.38 -6.73 8.95
C PRO A 48 16.90 -6.69 10.39
N SER A 49 17.64 -5.63 10.74
CA SER A 49 18.28 -5.44 12.05
C SER A 49 17.27 -5.23 13.18
N ARG A 50 16.11 -4.63 12.90
CA ARG A 50 15.04 -4.39 13.88
C ARG A 50 14.15 -5.63 14.05
N GLY A 51 14.20 -6.56 13.10
CA GLY A 51 13.27 -7.67 12.99
C GLY A 51 11.92 -7.18 12.45
N GLY A 52 11.23 -8.08 11.75
CA GLY A 52 10.02 -7.76 11.01
C GLY A 52 9.93 -8.64 9.77
N THR A 53 8.74 -8.81 9.22
CA THR A 53 8.55 -9.61 8.01
C THR A 53 8.57 -8.70 6.79
N PHE A 54 9.44 -9.00 5.82
CA PHE A 54 9.45 -8.35 4.52
C PHE A 54 9.45 -9.42 3.43
N PRO A 55 8.63 -9.28 2.37
CA PRO A 55 8.64 -10.23 1.27
C PRO A 55 9.93 -10.02 0.45
N THR A 56 10.91 -10.90 0.62
CA THR A 56 12.18 -10.87 -0.16
C THR A 56 12.38 -12.11 -1.03
N GLN A 57 11.79 -13.25 -0.66
CA GLN A 57 12.15 -14.55 -1.23
C GLN A 57 11.17 -15.08 -2.28
N ARG A 58 9.92 -14.60 -2.28
CA ARG A 58 8.88 -15.15 -3.13
C ARG A 58 8.58 -14.20 -4.28
N HIS A 59 8.63 -14.73 -5.50
CA HIS A 59 8.05 -14.07 -6.65
C HIS A 59 6.56 -13.83 -6.41
N MET A 60 6.05 -12.72 -6.92
CA MET A 60 4.64 -12.39 -6.77
C MET A 60 3.99 -12.12 -8.10
N ARG A 61 2.67 -12.30 -8.07
CA ARG A 61 1.77 -12.06 -9.16
C ARG A 61 0.97 -10.80 -8.86
N ARG A 62 0.65 -10.05 -9.90
CA ARG A 62 -0.34 -8.98 -9.82
C ARG A 62 -1.71 -9.58 -10.08
N ASP A 63 -2.62 -9.38 -9.14
CA ASP A 63 -4.02 -9.77 -9.24
C ASP A 63 -4.92 -8.53 -9.07
N GLY A 64 -6.14 -8.60 -9.60
CA GLY A 64 -7.16 -7.57 -9.47
C GLY A 64 -8.54 -8.23 -9.54
N SER A 65 -9.44 -7.83 -8.64
CA SER A 65 -10.78 -8.40 -8.54
C SER A 65 -11.78 -7.34 -8.06
N LEU A 66 -13.05 -7.56 -8.39
CA LEU A 66 -14.19 -6.85 -7.82
C LEU A 66 -15.09 -7.91 -7.17
N TRP A 67 -15.32 -7.79 -5.87
CA TRP A 67 -16.08 -8.77 -5.08
C TRP A 67 -16.76 -8.08 -3.89
N TYR A 68 -17.78 -8.71 -3.32
CA TYR A 68 -18.54 -8.17 -2.18
C TYR A 68 -17.86 -8.55 -0.85
N ALA A 69 -17.80 -7.62 0.10
CA ALA A 69 -17.09 -7.79 1.36
C ALA A 69 -17.89 -7.17 2.53
N ASP A 70 -19.16 -7.55 2.61
CA ASP A 70 -20.17 -6.97 3.51
C ASP A 70 -19.82 -7.01 4.99
N ASP A 71 -18.98 -7.95 5.42
CA ASP A 71 -18.62 -8.12 6.84
C ASP A 71 -17.62 -7.06 7.33
N TRP A 72 -16.94 -6.34 6.43
CA TRP A 72 -15.87 -5.43 6.86
C TRP A 72 -15.67 -4.17 6.00
N ALA A 73 -16.06 -4.16 4.72
CA ALA A 73 -15.62 -3.13 3.78
C ALA A 73 -16.13 -1.72 4.09
N THR A 74 -17.43 -1.56 4.38
CA THR A 74 -18.04 -0.23 4.56
C THR A 74 -18.42 -0.01 6.02
N GLN A 75 -17.81 1.00 6.65
CA GLN A 75 -17.98 1.32 8.07
C GLN A 75 -17.78 0.11 9.00
N GLY A 76 -16.75 -0.72 8.72
CA GLY A 76 -16.50 -1.93 9.49
C GLY A 76 -17.62 -2.98 9.38
N GLY A 77 -18.30 -3.03 8.24
CA GLY A 77 -19.36 -4.00 7.94
C GLY A 77 -20.78 -3.59 8.34
N ARG A 78 -20.97 -2.35 8.82
CA ARG A 78 -22.30 -1.83 9.21
C ARG A 78 -23.21 -1.56 8.01
N VAL A 79 -22.62 -1.16 6.88
CA VAL A 79 -23.36 -0.88 5.65
C VAL A 79 -23.16 -2.04 4.69
N LYS A 80 -24.28 -2.69 4.31
CA LYS A 80 -24.32 -3.88 3.43
C LYS A 80 -24.51 -3.48 1.98
N THR A 81 -24.13 -4.36 1.05
CA THR A 81 -24.31 -4.12 -0.38
C THR A 81 -25.79 -4.06 -0.74
N ASP A 82 -26.23 -2.96 -1.32
CA ASP A 82 -27.57 -2.85 -1.89
C ASP A 82 -27.56 -3.32 -3.35
N TRP A 83 -27.99 -4.57 -3.56
CA TRP A 83 -28.00 -5.21 -4.86
C TRP A 83 -29.01 -4.62 -5.86
N THR A 84 -29.91 -3.74 -5.43
CA THR A 84 -30.79 -3.00 -6.37
C THR A 84 -30.01 -2.03 -7.26
N HIS A 85 -28.79 -1.65 -6.87
CA HIS A 85 -27.88 -0.81 -7.63
C HIS A 85 -26.94 -1.60 -8.56
N ALA A 86 -27.10 -2.93 -8.65
CA ALA A 86 -26.30 -3.75 -9.55
C ALA A 86 -26.66 -3.49 -11.02
N PRO A 87 -25.73 -3.75 -11.98
CA PRO A 87 -24.37 -4.25 -11.79
C PRO A 87 -23.35 -3.19 -11.33
N PHE A 88 -22.36 -3.63 -10.55
CA PHE A 88 -21.23 -2.80 -10.12
C PHE A 88 -20.06 -2.94 -11.10
N TYR A 89 -19.45 -1.82 -11.50
CA TYR A 89 -18.37 -1.79 -12.47
C TYR A 89 -17.08 -1.25 -11.86
N ALA A 90 -15.95 -1.84 -12.25
CA ALA A 90 -14.61 -1.31 -12.03
C ALA A 90 -13.84 -1.39 -13.35
N TYR A 91 -13.26 -0.28 -13.79
CA TYR A 91 -12.55 -0.18 -15.06
C TYR A 91 -11.04 -0.12 -14.81
N TYR A 92 -10.30 -0.94 -15.56
CA TYR A 92 -8.84 -0.99 -15.49
C TYR A 92 -8.26 -0.68 -16.87
N ARG A 93 -7.22 0.15 -16.93
CA ARG A 93 -6.45 0.42 -18.15
C ARG A 93 -4.96 0.51 -17.84
N ASN A 94 -4.13 0.43 -18.86
CA ASN A 94 -2.68 0.63 -18.76
C ASN A 94 -1.99 -0.26 -17.70
N LEU A 95 -2.41 -1.52 -17.61
CA LEU A 95 -1.87 -2.49 -16.67
C LEU A 95 -0.42 -2.87 -17.00
N ARG A 96 0.55 -2.24 -16.32
CA ARG A 96 1.98 -2.46 -16.54
C ARG A 96 2.62 -3.26 -15.39
N VAL A 97 3.60 -4.09 -15.73
CA VAL A 97 4.51 -4.74 -14.78
C VAL A 97 5.91 -4.59 -15.34
N THR A 98 6.76 -3.86 -14.64
CA THR A 98 8.17 -3.70 -14.99
C THR A 98 9.00 -4.44 -13.95
N PRO A 99 9.77 -5.48 -14.32
CA PRO A 99 10.67 -6.13 -13.38
C PRO A 99 11.69 -5.14 -12.82
N CYS A 100 11.90 -5.19 -11.51
CA CYS A 100 13.04 -4.52 -10.88
C CYS A 100 14.29 -5.34 -11.22
N ALA A 101 15.02 -4.90 -12.25
CA ALA A 101 16.27 -5.51 -12.69
C ALA A 101 17.41 -4.46 -12.63
N PRO A 102 18.66 -4.86 -12.37
CA PRO A 102 19.80 -3.99 -12.61
C PRO A 102 19.80 -3.57 -14.08
N SER A 103 19.88 -2.27 -14.40
CA SER A 103 19.95 -1.87 -15.80
C SER A 103 21.26 -2.36 -16.42
N SER A 104 21.20 -2.68 -17.71
CA SER A 104 22.36 -2.99 -18.53
C SER A 104 23.19 -1.75 -18.91
N SER A 105 22.84 -0.57 -18.39
CA SER A 105 23.62 0.66 -18.65
C SER A 105 24.96 0.60 -17.93
N PRO A 106 26.05 1.14 -18.52
CA PRO A 106 27.37 1.19 -17.88
C PRO A 106 27.39 1.94 -16.54
N ALA A 107 26.35 2.75 -16.26
CA ALA A 107 26.14 3.46 -15.01
C ALA A 107 25.49 2.61 -13.89
N GLY A 108 25.08 1.37 -14.15
CA GLY A 108 24.57 0.43 -13.13
C GLY A 108 23.29 0.85 -12.41
N VAL A 109 22.54 1.83 -12.94
CA VAL A 109 21.33 2.35 -12.28
C VAL A 109 20.25 1.27 -12.27
N ALA A 110 19.67 0.94 -11.12
CA ALA A 110 18.55 0.00 -11.08
C ALA A 110 17.34 0.56 -11.87
N LEU A 111 16.57 -0.29 -12.55
CA LEU A 111 15.29 0.10 -13.19
C LEU A 111 14.22 0.55 -12.18
N CYS A 112 14.51 0.40 -10.90
CA CYS A 112 13.66 0.65 -9.74
C CYS A 112 14.37 1.67 -8.85
N SER A 113 13.62 2.64 -8.31
CA SER A 113 14.17 3.65 -7.42
C SER A 113 14.81 3.00 -6.19
N ASP A 114 16.06 3.34 -5.92
CA ASP A 114 16.75 3.00 -4.68
C ASP A 114 16.50 4.03 -3.56
N GLU A 115 15.89 5.17 -3.91
CA GLU A 115 15.62 6.27 -2.99
C GLU A 115 14.21 6.16 -2.42
N ALA A 116 14.12 6.24 -1.09
CA ALA A 116 12.83 6.43 -0.43
C ALA A 116 12.29 7.82 -0.80
N PRO A 117 10.98 7.96 -1.05
CA PRO A 117 10.38 9.25 -1.40
C PRO A 117 10.65 10.28 -0.31
N ALA A 118 10.75 11.56 -0.70
CA ALA A 118 11.00 12.67 0.21
C ALA A 118 10.03 12.64 1.40
N SER A 119 10.59 12.52 2.62
CA SER A 119 9.81 12.31 3.84
C SER A 119 8.72 13.35 4.04
N ALA A 120 8.98 14.62 3.68
CA ALA A 120 8.05 15.72 3.85
C ALA A 120 6.75 15.56 3.03
N ALA A 121 6.83 15.12 1.77
CA ALA A 121 5.65 14.94 0.93
C ALA A 121 4.78 13.77 1.44
N LEU A 122 5.42 12.66 1.80
CA LEU A 122 4.74 11.52 2.42
C LEU A 122 4.09 11.91 3.75
N GLN A 123 4.80 12.64 4.62
CA GLN A 123 4.27 13.11 5.90
C GLN A 123 3.07 14.02 5.71
N LYS A 124 3.12 14.95 4.74
CA LYS A 124 1.99 15.82 4.43
C LYS A 124 0.76 15.04 4.00
N VAL A 125 0.91 14.13 3.03
CA VAL A 125 -0.20 13.28 2.57
C VAL A 125 -0.79 12.47 3.72
N ARG A 126 0.07 11.89 4.57
CA ARG A 126 -0.39 11.14 5.75
C ARG A 126 -1.15 12.03 6.73
N ALA A 127 -0.64 13.22 7.04
CA ALA A 127 -1.29 14.15 7.96
C ALA A 127 -2.67 14.61 7.47
N GLU A 128 -2.84 14.78 6.16
CA GLU A 128 -4.09 15.29 5.57
C GLU A 128 -5.11 14.17 5.27
N HIS A 129 -4.65 12.94 4.98
CA HIS A 129 -5.48 11.91 4.36
C HIS A 129 -5.54 10.56 5.10
N LEU A 130 -4.66 10.28 6.07
CA LEU A 130 -4.69 9.02 6.81
C LEU A 130 -5.87 8.99 7.78
N LEU A 131 -6.74 7.98 7.64
CA LEU A 131 -7.90 7.76 8.51
C LEU A 131 -7.63 6.72 9.60
N TYR A 132 -6.81 5.72 9.27
CA TYR A 132 -6.45 4.64 10.18
C TYR A 132 -5.04 4.17 9.86
N GLY A 133 -4.21 4.01 10.88
CA GLY A 133 -2.88 3.41 10.77
C GLY A 133 -2.67 2.37 11.86
N TYR A 134 -2.33 1.14 11.47
CA TYR A 134 -2.08 0.05 12.43
C TYR A 134 -0.99 0.38 13.48
N CYS A 135 -0.01 1.22 13.15
CA CYS A 135 1.02 1.66 14.10
C CYS A 135 0.51 2.59 15.21
N GLU A 136 -0.69 3.14 15.06
CA GLU A 136 -1.34 4.01 16.05
C GLU A 136 -2.44 3.27 16.83
N ASP A 137 -2.79 2.05 16.42
CA ASP A 137 -3.86 1.26 17.02
C ASP A 137 -3.38 0.48 18.25
N GLN A 138 -3.24 1.20 19.36
CA GLN A 138 -2.87 0.62 20.66
C GLN A 138 -3.89 -0.41 21.16
N ASN A 139 -5.16 -0.28 20.78
CA ASN A 139 -6.21 -1.19 21.24
C ASN A 139 -6.06 -2.56 20.60
N ARG A 140 -5.77 -2.61 19.29
CA ARG A 140 -5.55 -3.87 18.56
C ARG A 140 -4.30 -4.60 19.03
N PHE A 141 -3.26 -3.86 19.39
CA PHE A 141 -1.96 -4.41 19.76
C PHE A 141 -1.70 -4.40 21.28
N LYS A 142 -2.73 -4.23 22.11
CA LYS A 142 -2.60 -4.12 23.57
C LYS A 142 -1.89 -5.32 24.21
N ASP A 143 -2.13 -6.53 23.70
CA ASP A 143 -1.63 -7.79 24.30
C ASP A 143 -0.33 -8.26 23.66
N THR A 144 -0.05 -7.86 22.42
CA THR A 144 1.08 -8.34 21.61
C THR A 144 2.18 -7.29 21.41
N GLY A 145 1.89 -6.02 21.70
CA GLY A 145 2.74 -4.89 21.37
C GLY A 145 2.63 -4.49 19.89
N LEU A 146 2.94 -3.22 19.61
CA LEU A 146 2.99 -2.74 18.22
C LEU A 146 4.05 -3.51 17.41
N PRO A 147 3.81 -3.73 16.11
CA PRO A 147 4.81 -4.32 15.23
C PRO A 147 6.13 -3.54 15.24
N LYS A 148 7.26 -4.24 15.16
CA LYS A 148 8.60 -3.66 15.34
C LYS A 148 8.95 -2.60 14.30
N GLU A 149 8.34 -2.68 13.12
CA GLU A 149 8.50 -1.69 12.06
C GLU A 149 7.85 -0.33 12.37
N CYS A 150 6.96 -0.24 13.37
CA CYS A 150 6.24 0.98 13.71
C CYS A 150 7.06 2.01 14.49
N THR A 151 8.19 1.61 15.06
CA THR A 151 9.09 2.48 15.84
C THR A 151 10.32 2.92 15.03
N ALA A 152 10.29 2.73 13.71
CA ALA A 152 11.32 3.21 12.79
C ALA A 152 11.06 4.67 12.42
N ASP A 153 12.04 5.53 12.73
CA ASP A 153 12.07 6.95 12.35
C ASP A 153 12.06 7.16 10.82
#